data_AF-A0A7V7UW55-F1
#
_entry.id   AF-A0A7V7UW55-F1
#
_cell.length_a   1.000
_cell.length_b   1.000
_cell.length_c   1.000
_cell.angle_alpha   90.00
_cell.angle_beta   90.00
_cell.angle_gamma   90.00
#
_symmetry.space_group_name_H-M   'P 1'
#
loop_
_entity.id
_entity.type
_entity.pdbx_description
1 polymer ?
#
loop_
_entity_poly.entity_id
_entity_poly.type
_entity_poly.pdbx_seq_one_letter_code
_entity_poly.pdbx_strand_id
1 'polypeptide(L)'
;MKIKFILLLIFCSFITGCGLETKTLSEFYENSLEDVNQINILDGSTGYKKIIKDKELIDEFLSEIKDTTFIPDKNQEERSGFTYSLSLHQDGVAPFIFSLSSVNDHYYYTEPDIFPIVNDFYKNLDVQEE
;
A
#
# COMPACT_ATOMS: atom_id res chain seq x y z
N MET A 1 -20.14 50.14 -10.15
CA MET A 1 -19.63 49.63 -8.85
C MET A 1 -20.40 48.36 -8.48
N LYS A 2 -19.67 47.28 -8.18
CA LYS A 2 -20.01 46.25 -7.17
C LYS A 2 -21.13 45.23 -7.40
N ILE A 3 -21.32 44.64 -8.59
CA ILE A 3 -22.16 43.41 -8.72
C ILE A 3 -21.51 42.29 -9.57
N LYS A 4 -20.28 42.46 -10.08
CA LYS A 4 -19.55 41.40 -10.83
C LYS A 4 -18.42 40.70 -10.05
N PHE A 5 -18.42 40.78 -8.72
CA PHE A 5 -17.37 40.20 -7.88
C PHE A 5 -17.88 39.16 -6.87
N ILE A 6 -19.16 38.76 -6.94
CA ILE A 6 -19.80 37.83 -5.99
C ILE A 6 -20.10 36.48 -6.69
N LEU A 7 -19.26 36.10 -7.65
CA LEU A 7 -19.29 34.78 -8.29
C LEU A 7 -17.94 34.04 -8.19
N LEU A 8 -16.98 34.63 -7.47
CA LEU A 8 -15.65 34.04 -7.22
C LEU A 8 -15.53 33.41 -5.81
N LEU A 9 -16.61 33.41 -5.01
CA LEU A 9 -16.59 33.01 -3.59
C LEU A 9 -17.36 31.71 -3.31
N ILE A 10 -17.75 30.96 -4.35
CA ILE A 10 -18.42 29.64 -4.26
C ILE A 10 -17.58 28.57 -4.97
N PHE A 11 -16.26 28.70 -4.95
CA PHE A 11 -15.34 27.65 -5.44
C PHE A 11 -14.31 27.23 -4.39
N CYS A 12 -14.52 27.60 -3.12
CA CYS A 12 -13.56 27.36 -2.03
C CYS A 12 -14.11 26.52 -0.88
N SER A 13 -15.13 25.69 -1.13
CA SER A 13 -15.76 24.86 -0.08
C SER A 13 -15.64 23.35 -0.30
N PHE A 14 -14.92 22.89 -1.34
CA PHE A 14 -14.63 21.47 -1.55
C PHE A 14 -13.22 21.06 -1.09
N ILE A 15 -12.65 21.76 -0.10
CA ILE A 15 -11.54 21.20 0.66
C ILE A 15 -12.15 20.47 1.86
N THR A 16 -12.93 19.42 1.58
CA THR A 16 -13.19 18.39 2.58
C THR A 16 -11.88 17.65 2.76
N GLY A 17 -10.98 18.21 3.57
CA GLY A 17 -9.95 17.43 4.23
C GLY A 17 -10.64 16.52 5.24
N CYS A 18 -11.34 15.48 4.75
CA CYS A 18 -11.61 14.32 5.56
C CYS A 18 -10.22 13.76 5.94
N GLY A 19 -10.03 13.40 7.20
CA GLY A 19 -8.78 12.82 7.66
C GLY A 19 -8.42 11.55 6.88
N LEU A 20 -7.25 10.97 7.19
CA LEU A 20 -6.87 9.68 6.63
C LEU A 20 -7.99 8.66 6.85
N GLU A 21 -8.30 7.91 5.81
CA GLU A 21 -9.38 6.92 5.81
C GLU A 21 -8.83 5.55 6.15
N THR A 22 -9.64 4.78 6.87
CA THR A 22 -9.44 3.33 6.99
C THR A 22 -9.80 2.69 5.66
N LYS A 23 -8.87 1.94 5.08
CA LYS A 23 -9.03 1.26 3.79
C LYS A 23 -8.40 -0.12 3.83
N THR A 24 -8.96 -1.05 3.08
CA THR A 24 -8.33 -2.34 2.79
C THR A 24 -7.18 -2.18 1.79
N LEU A 25 -6.30 -3.18 1.69
CA LEU A 25 -5.29 -3.21 0.62
C LEU A 25 -5.92 -3.06 -0.77
N SER A 26 -7.04 -3.75 -1.01
CA SER A 26 -7.77 -3.68 -2.27
C SER A 26 -8.32 -2.28 -2.56
N GLU A 27 -8.74 -1.54 -1.53
CA GLU A 27 -9.20 -0.15 -1.71
C GLU A 27 -8.06 0.84 -1.93
N PHE A 28 -6.86 0.53 -1.45
CA PHE A 28 -5.66 1.30 -1.78
C PHE A 28 -5.15 1.04 -3.19
N TYR A 29 -5.29 -0.19 -3.68
CA TYR A 29 -4.88 -0.57 -5.02
C TYR A 29 -6.00 -0.27 -6.03
N GLU A 30 -5.91 0.87 -6.72
CA GLU A 30 -6.97 1.35 -7.63
C GLU A 30 -7.19 0.45 -8.87
N ASN A 31 -6.29 -0.50 -9.15
CA ASN A 31 -6.40 -1.44 -10.27
C ASN A 31 -6.91 -2.81 -9.80
N SER A 32 -7.03 -3.78 -10.72
CA SER A 32 -7.39 -5.14 -10.35
C SER A 32 -6.17 -5.88 -9.80
N LEU A 33 -6.25 -6.39 -8.55
CA LEU A 33 -5.21 -7.25 -8.00
C LEU A 33 -4.97 -8.52 -8.86
N GLU A 34 -5.96 -8.94 -9.64
CA GLU A 34 -5.84 -10.08 -10.57
C GLU A 34 -4.86 -9.81 -11.72
N ASP A 35 -4.60 -8.54 -12.04
CA ASP A 35 -3.69 -8.10 -13.11
C ASP A 35 -2.23 -8.01 -12.63
N VAL A 36 -1.97 -8.21 -11.34
CA VAL A 36 -0.60 -8.21 -10.79
C VAL A 36 0.16 -9.41 -11.35
N ASN A 37 1.32 -9.13 -11.95
CA ASN A 37 2.16 -10.14 -12.61
C ASN A 37 3.54 -10.31 -11.96
N GLN A 38 3.90 -9.42 -11.03
CA GLN A 38 5.12 -9.54 -10.24
C GLN A 38 4.94 -8.86 -8.89
N ILE A 39 5.48 -9.49 -7.85
CA ILE A 39 5.62 -8.91 -6.51
C ILE A 39 7.10 -8.86 -6.17
N ASN A 40 7.59 -7.71 -5.72
CA ASN A 40 8.90 -7.60 -5.11
C ASN A 40 8.73 -7.37 -3.62
N ILE A 41 9.45 -8.14 -2.80
CA ILE A 41 9.49 -7.97 -1.35
C ILE A 41 10.92 -7.67 -0.93
N LEU A 42 11.14 -6.48 -0.37
CA LEU A 42 12.41 -6.03 0.18
C LEU A 42 12.38 -6.17 1.70
N ASP A 43 13.32 -6.93 2.25
CA ASP A 43 13.55 -7.01 3.69
C ASP A 43 14.38 -5.81 4.15
N GLY A 44 13.80 -4.97 5.02
CA GLY A 44 14.46 -3.76 5.52
C GLY A 44 15.59 -4.03 6.51
N SER A 45 15.70 -5.25 7.04
CA SER A 45 16.77 -5.65 7.96
C SER A 45 18.04 -6.11 7.24
N THR A 46 17.90 -6.79 6.11
CA THR A 46 19.02 -7.35 5.33
C THR A 46 19.32 -6.57 4.06
N GLY A 47 18.32 -5.85 3.52
CA GLY A 47 18.38 -5.23 2.20
C GLY A 47 18.13 -6.22 1.05
N TYR A 48 17.90 -7.51 1.34
CA TYR A 48 17.66 -8.52 0.31
C TYR A 48 16.26 -8.43 -0.26
N LYS A 49 16.18 -8.64 -1.58
CA LYS A 49 14.94 -8.55 -2.33
C LYS A 49 14.60 -9.91 -2.94
N LYS A 50 13.36 -10.35 -2.73
CA LYS A 50 12.78 -11.51 -3.41
C LYS A 50 11.83 -11.02 -4.50
N ILE A 51 11.99 -11.55 -5.71
CA ILE A 51 11.14 -11.25 -6.87
C ILE A 51 10.29 -12.48 -7.17
N ILE A 52 8.97 -12.31 -7.12
CA ILE A 52 7.99 -13.36 -7.39
C ILE A 52 7.32 -13.04 -8.73
N LYS A 53 7.33 -14.01 -9.65
CA LYS A 53 6.67 -13.94 -10.98
C LYS A 53 5.73 -15.11 -11.25
N ASP A 54 5.66 -16.06 -10.33
CA ASP A 54 4.72 -17.17 -10.42
C ASP A 54 3.31 -16.65 -10.11
N LYS A 55 2.41 -16.74 -11.09
CA LYS A 55 1.06 -16.16 -10.98
C LYS A 55 0.20 -16.86 -9.93
N GLU A 56 0.35 -18.18 -9.76
CA GLU A 56 -0.43 -18.94 -8.77
C GLU A 56 -0.02 -18.51 -7.35
N LEU A 57 1.28 -18.39 -7.10
CA LEU A 57 1.80 -17.90 -5.82
C LEU A 57 1.42 -16.43 -5.54
N ILE A 58 1.43 -15.58 -6.58
CA ILE A 58 0.99 -14.19 -6.47
C ILE A 58 -0.50 -14.12 -6.07
N ASP A 59 -1.35 -14.89 -6.76
CA ASP A 59 -2.79 -14.87 -6.53
C ASP A 59 -3.15 -15.42 -5.15
N GLU A 60 -2.49 -16.52 -4.73
CA GLU A 60 -2.64 -17.08 -3.39
C GLU A 60 -2.28 -16.04 -2.33
N PHE A 61 -1.08 -15.45 -2.42
CA PHE A 61 -0.61 -14.46 -1.45
C PHE A 61 -1.50 -13.21 -1.41
N LEU A 62 -1.86 -12.64 -2.56
CA LEU A 62 -2.74 -11.47 -2.60
C LEU A 62 -4.12 -11.79 -2.04
N SER A 63 -4.64 -13.01 -2.25
CA SER A 63 -5.92 -13.42 -1.67
C SER A 63 -5.95 -13.42 -0.14
N GLU A 64 -4.79 -13.65 0.50
CA GLU A 64 -4.66 -13.63 1.96
C GLU A 64 -4.64 -12.20 2.52
N ILE A 65 -4.04 -11.25 1.80
CA ILE A 65 -3.82 -9.89 2.31
C ILE A 65 -4.78 -8.83 1.75
N LYS A 66 -5.53 -9.13 0.69
CA LYS A 66 -6.39 -8.16 -0.02
C LYS A 66 -7.41 -7.43 0.86
N ASP A 67 -7.91 -8.10 1.90
CA ASP A 67 -8.93 -7.60 2.82
C ASP A 67 -8.31 -7.06 4.13
N THR A 68 -6.97 -7.03 4.22
CA THR A 68 -6.26 -6.43 5.35
C THR A 68 -6.62 -4.96 5.43
N THR A 69 -7.18 -4.55 6.56
CA THR A 69 -7.61 -3.18 6.81
C THR A 69 -6.47 -2.37 7.40
N PHE A 70 -6.07 -1.31 6.71
CA PHE A 70 -5.10 -0.33 7.18
C PHE A 70 -5.85 0.79 7.90
N ILE A 71 -5.62 0.90 9.21
CA ILE A 71 -6.27 1.89 10.07
C ILE A 71 -5.24 2.98 10.39
N PRO A 72 -5.53 4.26 10.08
CA PRO A 72 -4.57 5.35 10.29
C PRO A 72 -4.09 5.40 11.74
N ASP A 73 -2.78 5.47 11.92
CA ASP A 73 -2.20 5.67 13.24
C ASP A 73 -2.53 7.09 13.73
N LYS A 74 -2.85 7.24 15.02
CA LYS A 74 -3.03 8.56 15.62
C LYS A 74 -1.74 9.36 15.60
N ASN A 75 -0.59 8.69 15.74
CA ASN A 75 0.71 9.32 15.64
C ASN A 75 1.24 9.25 14.19
N GLN A 76 1.22 10.38 13.49
CA GLN A 76 1.77 10.53 12.13
C GLN A 76 3.15 11.21 12.11
N GLU A 77 3.86 11.26 13.24
CA GLU A 77 5.26 11.73 13.27
C GLU A 77 6.13 10.86 12.36
N GLU A 78 7.12 11.50 11.74
CA GLU A 78 8.06 10.85 10.82
C GLU A 78 8.77 9.67 11.49
N ARG A 79 8.82 8.54 10.78
CA ARG A 79 9.47 7.29 11.18
C ARG A 79 10.47 6.90 10.12
N SER A 80 11.58 6.31 10.56
CA SER A 80 12.60 5.77 9.67
C SER A 80 12.60 4.25 9.68
N GLY A 81 12.91 3.66 8.54
CA GLY A 81 12.96 2.21 8.35
C GLY A 81 11.60 1.56 8.12
N PHE A 82 11.64 0.27 7.79
CA PHE A 82 10.49 -0.61 7.59
C PHE A 82 10.95 -2.06 7.79
N THR A 83 10.02 -2.97 8.09
CA THR A 83 10.32 -4.41 8.16
C THR A 83 10.34 -5.02 6.78
N TYR A 84 9.23 -4.86 6.03
CA TYR A 84 9.12 -5.26 4.64
C TYR A 84 8.56 -4.11 3.82
N SER A 85 9.08 -3.94 2.61
CA SER A 85 8.51 -3.09 1.57
C SER A 85 8.08 -3.97 0.40
N LEU A 86 6.83 -3.84 -0.01
CA LEU A 86 6.23 -4.60 -1.10
C LEU A 86 5.99 -3.67 -2.28
N SER A 87 6.23 -4.18 -3.48
CA SER A 87 5.93 -3.51 -4.74
C SER A 87 5.11 -4.45 -5.62
N LEU A 88 3.88 -4.07 -5.93
CA LEU A 88 2.98 -4.78 -6.82
C LEU A 88 3.12 -4.23 -8.23
N HIS A 89 3.46 -5.08 -9.19
CA HIS A 89 3.70 -4.71 -10.58
C HIS A 89 2.59 -5.26 -11.49
N GLN A 90 2.16 -4.40 -12.41
CA GLN A 90 1.24 -4.71 -13.49
C GLN A 90 1.81 -4.10 -14.79
N ASP A 91 1.59 -4.77 -15.91
CA ASP A 91 2.08 -4.30 -17.20
C ASP A 91 1.51 -2.92 -17.59
N GLY A 92 2.41 -1.98 -17.91
CA GLY A 92 2.02 -0.62 -18.31
C GLY A 92 1.56 0.30 -17.18
N VAL A 93 1.63 -0.16 -15.91
CA VAL A 93 1.23 0.61 -14.73
C VAL A 93 2.43 0.83 -13.81
N ALA A 94 2.50 2.00 -13.18
CA ALA A 94 3.52 2.25 -12.16
C ALA A 94 3.33 1.30 -10.98
N PRO A 95 4.40 0.76 -10.37
CA PRO A 95 4.24 -0.17 -9.25
C PRO A 95 3.58 0.50 -8.05
N PHE A 96 2.66 -0.22 -7.42
CA PHE A 96 2.09 0.20 -6.14
C PHE A 96 3.01 -0.26 -5.02
N ILE A 97 3.54 0.68 -4.25
CA ILE A 97 4.54 0.43 -3.21
C ILE A 97 3.96 0.74 -1.84
N PHE A 98 4.12 -0.18 -0.90
CA PHE A 98 3.72 0.00 0.49
C PHE A 98 4.64 -0.76 1.44
N SER A 99 4.67 -0.33 2.70
CA SER A 99 5.23 -1.14 3.79
C SER A 99 4.10 -1.68 4.66
N LEU A 100 4.44 -2.61 5.56
CA LEU A 100 3.46 -3.18 6.49
C LEU A 100 2.81 -2.17 7.43
N SER A 101 3.41 -0.98 7.55
CA SER A 101 2.93 0.10 8.42
C SER A 101 2.75 1.43 7.69
N SER A 102 2.91 1.48 6.36
CA SER A 102 2.79 2.73 5.62
C SER A 102 2.33 2.58 4.18
N VAL A 103 1.44 3.46 3.77
CA VAL A 103 0.94 3.59 2.39
C VAL A 103 0.90 5.08 2.06
N ASN A 104 1.42 5.49 0.90
CA ASN A 104 1.43 6.90 0.45
C ASN A 104 1.95 7.88 1.52
N ASP A 105 3.10 7.56 2.14
CA ASP A 105 3.74 8.36 3.20
C ASP A 105 2.94 8.58 4.49
N HIS A 106 1.87 7.81 4.69
CA HIS A 106 1.06 7.82 5.91
C HIS A 106 1.20 6.52 6.68
N TYR A 107 1.13 6.59 8.01
CA TYR A 107 1.30 5.44 8.90
C TYR A 107 -0.01 4.80 9.30
N TYR A 108 -0.01 3.48 9.34
CA TYR A 108 -1.17 2.65 9.66
C TYR A 108 -0.77 1.49 10.56
N TYR A 109 -1.71 0.98 11.33
CA TYR A 109 -1.69 -0.40 11.81
C TYR A 109 -2.68 -1.22 10.99
N THR A 110 -2.53 -2.54 10.99
CA THR A 110 -3.35 -3.43 10.17
C THR A 110 -4.23 -4.35 11.02
N GLU A 111 -5.45 -4.61 10.53
CA GLU A 111 -6.36 -5.62 11.06
C GLU A 111 -6.87 -6.53 9.91
N PRO A 112 -6.58 -7.85 9.93
CA PRO A 112 -5.65 -8.51 10.84
C PRO A 112 -4.21 -7.97 10.72
N ASP A 113 -3.35 -8.27 11.70
CA ASP A 113 -1.93 -7.93 11.60
C ASP A 113 -1.33 -8.62 10.37
N ILE A 114 -0.84 -7.81 9.43
CA ILE A 114 -0.28 -8.27 8.16
C ILE A 114 1.12 -8.87 8.32
N PHE A 115 1.84 -8.54 9.40
CA PHE A 115 3.25 -8.93 9.55
C PHE A 115 3.48 -10.44 9.53
N PRO A 116 2.74 -11.28 10.28
CA PRO A 116 2.94 -12.73 10.24
C PRO A 116 2.76 -13.31 8.84
N ILE A 117 1.73 -12.84 8.10
CA ILE A 117 1.40 -13.31 6.76
C ILE A 117 2.57 -13.04 5.80
N VAL A 118 3.05 -11.79 5.77
CA VAL A 118 4.17 -11.40 4.88
C VAL A 118 5.49 -12.04 5.30
N ASN A 119 5.77 -12.10 6.60
CA ASN A 119 6.99 -12.72 7.12
C ASN A 119 7.05 -14.20 6.75
N ASP A 120 5.94 -14.92 6.90
CA ASP A 120 5.88 -16.36 6.64
C ASP A 120 5.96 -16.63 5.13
N PHE A 121 5.27 -15.84 4.31
CA PHE A 121 5.42 -15.89 2.86
C PHE A 121 6.88 -15.67 2.45
N TYR A 122 7.50 -14.57 2.90
CA TYR A 122 8.89 -14.23 2.54
C TYR A 122 9.89 -15.34 2.90
N LYS A 123 9.79 -15.91 4.11
CA LYS A 123 10.71 -16.95 4.58
C LYS A 123 10.55 -18.27 3.84
N ASN A 124 9.33 -18.61 3.40
CA ASN A 124 9.05 -19.86 2.71
C ASN A 124 9.22 -19.79 1.19
N LEU A 125 9.46 -18.61 0.62
CA LEU A 125 9.79 -18.46 -0.80
C LEU A 125 11.14 -19.11 -1.14
N ASP A 126 11.10 -20.14 -1.98
CA ASP A 126 12.27 -20.73 -2.64
C ASP A 126 12.60 -19.97 -3.94
N VAL A 127 13.01 -18.71 -3.78
CA VAL A 127 13.48 -17.84 -4.88
C VAL A 127 14.84 -17.27 -4.52
N GLN A 128 15.64 -16.96 -5.54
CA GLN A 128 16.95 -16.33 -5.33
C GLN A 128 16.76 -14.92 -4.75
N GLU A 129 17.57 -14.59 -3.75
CA GLU A 129 17.68 -13.26 -3.18
C GLU A 129 18.62 -12.41 -4.06
N GLU A 130 18.16 -11.21 -4.43
CA GLU A 130 18.95 -10.19 -5.14
C GLU A 130 19.45 -9.08 -4.22
#